data_AF-A0A1I6G341-F1
#
_entry.id   AF-A0A1I6G341-F1
#
_cell.length_a   1.000
_cell.length_b   1.000
_cell.length_c   1.000
_cell.angle_alpha   90.00
_cell.angle_beta   90.00
_cell.angle_gamma   90.00
#
_symmetry.space_group_name_H-M   'P 1'
#
loop_
_entity.id
_entity.type
_entity.pdbx_description
1 polymer ?
#
loop_
_entity_poly.entity_id
_entity_poly.type
_entity_poly.pdbx_seq_one_letter_code
_entity_poly.pdbx_strand_id
1 'polypeptide(L)' 'MRILKQAFAAILILLLVIFTVQNTGEVEISFLNWSVNTHRYVVVATSAAAGVLIGWLLRASRR' A
#
# COMPACT_ATOMS: atom_id res chain seq x y z
N MET A 1 -18.24 -17.21 -2.55
CA MET A 1 -16.89 -16.69 -2.92
C MET A 1 -16.73 -15.17 -2.77
N ARG A 2 -17.73 -14.31 -3.07
CA ARG A 2 -17.58 -12.85 -3.00
C ARG A 2 -17.27 -12.34 -1.57
N ILE A 3 -18.01 -12.81 -0.58
CA ILE A 3 -17.84 -12.44 0.84
C ILE A 3 -16.46 -12.85 1.36
N LEU A 4 -16.00 -14.07 1.03
CA LEU A 4 -14.68 -14.56 1.42
C LEU A 4 -13.55 -13.66 0.87
N LYS A 5 -13.65 -13.25 -0.40
CA LYS A 5 -12.69 -12.31 -1.02
C LYS A 5 -12.69 -10.94 -0.32
N GLN A 6 -13.87 -10.44 0.06
CA GLN A 6 -14.00 -9.16 0.77
C GLN A 6 -13.44 -9.24 2.19
N ALA A 7 -13.74 -10.30 2.93
CA ALA A 7 -13.18 -10.53 4.26
C ALA A 7 -11.65 -10.66 4.22
N PHE A 8 -11.13 -11.41 3.25
CA PHE A 8 -9.68 -11.54 3.04
C PHE A 8 -9.02 -10.18 2.73
N ALA A 9 -9.62 -9.37 1.86
CA ALA A 9 -9.13 -8.02 1.59
C ALA A 9 -9.15 -7.12 2.83
N ALA A 10 -10.22 -7.17 3.63
CA ALA A 10 -10.32 -6.40 4.86
C ALA A 10 -9.24 -6.80 5.89
N ILE A 11 -8.99 -8.10 6.05
CA ILE A 11 -7.92 -8.62 6.92
C ILE A 11 -6.55 -8.13 6.45
N LEU A 12 -6.27 -8.20 5.15
CA LEU A 12 -5.00 -7.69 4.60
C LEU A 12 -4.83 -6.19 4.83
N ILE A 13 -5.88 -5.40 4.66
CA ILE A 13 -5.85 -3.95 4.94
C ILE A 13 -5.55 -3.71 6.43
N LEU A 14 -6.20 -4.44 7.33
CA LEU A 14 -5.97 -4.31 8.77
C LEU A 14 -4.52 -4.65 9.14
N LEU A 15 -3.99 -5.76 8.63
CA LEU A 15 -2.61 -6.16 8.85
C LEU A 15 -1.62 -5.12 8.32
N LEU A 16 -1.91 -4.54 7.16
CA LEU A 16 -1.09 -3.48 6.57
C LEU A 16 -1.06 -2.23 7.48
N VAL A 17 -2.20 -1.83 8.04
CA VAL A 17 -2.28 -0.70 8.99
C VAL A 17 -1.45 -0.98 10.23
N ILE A 18 -1.60 -2.17 10.82
CA ILE A 18 -0.81 -2.57 12.01
C ILE A 18 0.68 -2.55 11.70
N PHE A 19 1.09 -3.16 10.57
CA PHE A 19 2.48 -3.17 10.13
C PHE A 19 3.03 -1.75 9.96
N THR A 20 2.25 -0.87 9.34
CA THR A 20 2.61 0.54 9.10
C THR A 20 2.86 1.28 10.42
N VAL A 21 1.97 1.15 11.40
CA VAL A 21 2.10 1.81 12.72
C VAL A 21 3.27 1.24 13.53
N GLN A 22 3.56 -0.06 13.41
CA GLN A 22 4.67 -0.68 14.13
C GLN A 22 6.05 -0.40 13.50
N ASN A 23 6.10 -0.06 12.20
CA ASN A 23 7.33 0.14 11.46
C ASN A 23 7.57 1.63 11.18
N THR A 24 7.87 2.38 12.24
CA THR A 24 8.15 3.82 12.17
C THR A 24 9.62 4.16 11.92
N GLY A 25 10.51 3.17 11.80
CA GLY A 25 11.91 3.42 11.53
C GLY A 25 12.14 4.15 10.20
N GLU A 26 13.19 4.96 10.16
CA GLU A 26 13.64 5.62 8.94
C GLU A 26 14.23 4.61 7.94
N VAL A 27 14.08 4.93 6.66
CA VAL A 27 14.61 4.19 5.52
C VAL A 27 15.01 5.16 4.43
N GLU A 28 16.15 4.90 3.81
CA GLU A 28 16.56 5.57 2.58
C GLU A 28 15.87 4.90 1.39
N ILE A 29 15.14 5.68 0.60
CA ILE A 29 14.62 5.25 -0.69
C ILE A 29 15.57 5.77 -1.75
N SER A 30 16.07 4.87 -2.61
CA SER A 30 16.79 5.23 -3.83
C SER A 30 15.95 4.84 -5.04
N PHE A 31 15.60 5.82 -5.88
CA PHE A 31 14.79 5.60 -7.07
C PHE A 31 15.37 6.35 -8.27
N LEU A 32 15.71 5.59 -9.33
CA LEU A 32 16.38 6.09 -10.52
C LEU A 32 17.67 6.86 -10.14
N ASN A 33 17.64 8.20 -10.15
CA ASN A 33 18.79 9.06 -9.90
C ASN A 33 18.63 9.96 -8.66
N TRP A 34 17.65 9.68 -7.79
CA TRP A 34 17.46 10.44 -6.55
C TRP A 34 17.32 9.50 -5.35
N SER A 35 17.69 10.00 -4.17
CA SER A 35 17.38 9.35 -2.91
C SER A 35 16.73 10.31 -1.92
N VAL A 36 15.95 9.76 -1.01
CA VAL A 36 15.32 10.50 0.08
C VAL A 36 15.25 9.63 1.33
N ASN A 37 15.51 10.23 2.49
CA ASN A 37 15.21 9.59 3.77
C ASN A 37 13.76 9.87 4.15
N THR A 38 13.03 8.81 4.43
CA THR A 38 11.65 8.89 4.92
C THR A 38 11.38 7.78 5.92
N HIS A 39 10.17 7.72 6.45
CA HIS A 39 9.77 6.65 7.35
C HIS A 39 9.19 5.48 6.56
N ARG A 40 9.46 4.24 6.99
CA ARG A 40 8.95 3.03 6.32
C ARG A 40 7.43 3.04 6.15
N TYR A 41 6.70 3.59 7.11
CA TYR A 41 5.25 3.74 7.02
C TYR A 41 4.80 4.54 5.80
N VAL A 42 5.54 5.59 5.39
CA VAL A 42 5.22 6.40 4.21
C VAL A 42 5.37 5.56 2.95
N VAL A 43 6.43 4.76 2.86
CA VAL A 43 6.70 3.89 1.70
C VAL A 43 5.60 2.84 1.54
N VAL A 44 5.24 2.20 2.65
CA VAL A 44 4.20 1.16 2.67
C VAL A 44 2.84 1.73 2.31
N ALA A 45 2.46 2.86 2.93
CA ALA A 45 1.17 3.50 2.70
C ALA A 45 1.02 4.00 1.26
N THR A 46 2.06 4.65 0.72
CA THR A 46 2.05 5.16 -0.67
C THR A 46 2.03 4.03 -1.69
N SER A 47 2.77 2.94 -1.46
CA SER A 47 2.74 1.74 -2.33
C SER A 47 1.36 1.08 -2.34
N ALA A 48 0.72 0.95 -1.18
CA ALA A 48 -0.62 0.41 -1.09
C ALA A 48 -1.66 1.31 -1.76
N ALA A 49 -1.58 2.63 -1.56
CA ALA A 49 -2.43 3.60 -2.22
C ALA A 49 -2.28 3.53 -3.75
N ALA A 50 -1.06 3.40 -4.27
CA ALA A 50 -0.81 3.20 -5.69
C ALA A 50 -1.49 1.93 -6.23
N GLY A 51 -1.41 0.81 -5.50
CA GLY A 51 -2.11 -0.42 -5.86
C GLY A 51 -3.63 -0.26 -5.94
N VAL A 52 -4.23 0.45 -4.97
CA VAL A 52 -5.67 0.77 -4.98
C VAL A 52 -6.04 1.66 -6.16
N LEU A 53 -5.26 2.70 -6.43
CA LEU A 53 -5.46 3.62 -7.56
C LEU A 53 -5.37 2.89 -8.89
N ILE A 54 -4.35 2.05 -9.10
CA ILE A 54 -4.20 1.23 -10.32
C ILE A 54 -5.40 0.30 -10.46
N GLY A 55 -5.79 -0.41 -9.40
CA GLY A 55 -6.95 -1.30 -9.44
C GLY A 55 -8.26 -0.56 -9.77
N TRP A 56 -8.43 0.65 -9.24
CA TRP A 56 -9.57 1.52 -9.54
C TRP A 56 -9.58 1.97 -11.00
N LEU A 57 -8.44 2.44 -11.52
CA LEU A 57 -8.28 2.86 -12.92
C LEU A 57 -8.55 1.71 -13.90
N LEU A 58 -8.01 0.52 -13.63
CA LEU A 58 -8.24 -0.67 -14.46
C LEU A 58 -9.72 -1.10 -14.45
N ARG A 59 -10.41 -0.94 -13.32
CA ARG A 59 -11.86 -1.22 -13.24
C ARG A 59 -12.68 -0.15 -13.96
N ALA A 60 -12.29 1.12 -13.86
CA ALA A 60 -12.94 2.22 -14.57
C ALA A 60 -12.81 2.06 -16.09
N SER A 61 -11.65 1.62 -16.59
CA SER A 61 -11.42 1.39 -18.02
C SER A 61 -12.23 0.23 -18.62
N ARG A 62 -12.73 -0.71 -17.79
CA ARG A 62 -13.55 -1.86 -18.24
C ARG A 62 -15.06 -1.57 -18.25
N ARG A 63 -15.48 -0.37 -17.84
CA ARG A 63 -16.87 0.10 -17.93
C ARG A 63 -17.01 1.02 -19.13
#